data_AF-A0A453HUT4-F1
#
_entry.id   AF-A0A453HUT4-F1
#
_cell.length_a   1.000
_cell.length_b   1.000
_cell.length_c   1.000
_cell.angle_alpha   90.00
_cell.angle_beta   90.00
_cell.angle_gamma   90.00
#
_symmetry.space_group_name_H-M   'P 1'
#
loop_
_entity.id
_entity.type
_entity.pdbx_description
1 polymer ?
#
loop_
_entity_poly.entity_id
_entity_poly.type
_entity_poly.pdbx_seq_one_letter_code
_entity_poly.pdbx_strand_id
1 'polypeptide(L)'
;MGKHQMPAYYDKNAFDDDEEFDSNSSAREERESQERLEHAREMRLREEQRRLEKERVLEQQREKQAVERATKEARERAAAEARAKAERDARQRSQRAAVQRAHQEARERAAAEAKDRVARAAAEERERAAAEERERAAAEARERERTAARERAAAERAAAERVQQEARKRAERAVVERAAAEARQRQAAAAAAAAKEKHSTPNDVESFFRMDARDTSAAKQRAPTPTADSMFDSQPQDRGTVNGSQRTASTSASTRKTNPPSATNIFGNARSSSDAFQDVEGESEERRRARLERHQRTRERAAKALAEKNERDMQVQREQAERDRIGDSLDFEIKRWAAGKEGNLRALLSTLQYILWPECGWQAVSLTDLITGAAVKKQYRKATLCIHPDKVQQKGATLQQKYIAEKVFDMLKMRQIAFGL
;
A
#
# COMPACT_ATOMS: atom_id res chain seq x y z
N MET A 1 -30.81 -167.53 -60.99
CA MET A 1 -29.69 -167.87 -60.08
C MET A 1 -29.37 -166.65 -59.24
N GLY A 2 -29.08 -166.84 -57.95
CA GLY A 2 -28.46 -165.82 -57.09
C GLY A 2 -29.41 -165.08 -56.15
N LYS A 3 -29.53 -165.55 -54.91
CA LYS A 3 -30.15 -164.88 -53.76
C LYS A 3 -29.11 -164.01 -53.02
N HIS A 4 -29.64 -163.10 -52.18
CA HIS A 4 -29.02 -162.40 -51.02
C HIS A 4 -28.16 -161.17 -51.34
N GLN A 5 -28.22 -160.05 -50.61
CA GLN A 5 -28.61 -159.81 -49.21
C GLN A 5 -28.97 -158.30 -49.00
N MET A 6 -29.96 -157.99 -48.16
CA MET A 6 -30.09 -156.69 -47.45
C MET A 6 -29.26 -156.78 -46.15
N PRO A 7 -28.79 -155.67 -45.53
CA PRO A 7 -29.61 -155.09 -44.45
C PRO A 7 -29.43 -153.58 -44.12
N ALA A 8 -30.42 -153.09 -43.36
CA ALA A 8 -30.34 -152.12 -42.24
C ALA A 8 -30.38 -150.60 -42.53
N TYR A 9 -31.61 -150.08 -42.45
CA TYR A 9 -32.07 -148.96 -41.62
C TYR A 9 -31.05 -148.36 -40.61
N TYR A 10 -30.83 -147.06 -40.67
CA TYR A 10 -30.69 -146.18 -39.50
C TYR A 10 -31.28 -144.80 -39.87
N ASP A 11 -32.42 -144.50 -39.25
CA ASP A 11 -33.05 -143.19 -39.25
C ASP A 11 -32.27 -142.30 -38.28
N LYS A 12 -31.71 -141.21 -38.81
CA LYS A 12 -30.90 -140.22 -38.09
C LYS A 12 -31.53 -138.88 -38.38
N ASN A 13 -32.60 -138.53 -37.68
CA ASN A 13 -33.22 -137.21 -37.68
C ASN A 13 -34.14 -137.09 -36.46
N ALA A 14 -33.56 -137.03 -35.25
CA ALA A 14 -34.31 -136.72 -34.03
C ALA A 14 -33.37 -136.36 -32.88
N PHE A 15 -32.43 -135.41 -33.04
CA PHE A 15 -31.76 -134.75 -31.91
C PHE A 15 -30.81 -133.62 -32.38
N ASP A 16 -31.28 -132.55 -33.01
CA ASP A 16 -30.41 -131.40 -33.35
C ASP A 16 -31.15 -130.04 -33.53
N ASP A 17 -32.42 -129.90 -33.11
CA ASP A 17 -33.16 -128.63 -33.26
C ASP A 17 -33.16 -127.76 -31.97
N ASP A 18 -32.73 -128.29 -30.81
CA ASP A 18 -32.78 -127.55 -29.53
C ASP A 18 -31.54 -126.65 -29.29
N GLU A 19 -30.35 -126.98 -29.83
CA GLU A 19 -29.12 -126.19 -29.61
C GLU A 19 -29.00 -124.94 -30.50
N GLU A 20 -29.63 -124.93 -31.69
CA GLU A 20 -29.57 -123.79 -32.62
C GLU A 20 -30.55 -122.68 -32.21
N PHE A 21 -31.69 -123.03 -31.60
CA PHE A 21 -32.65 -122.07 -31.04
C PHE A 21 -32.08 -121.37 -29.79
N ASP A 22 -31.41 -122.10 -28.89
CA ASP A 22 -30.73 -121.52 -27.72
C ASP A 22 -29.50 -120.67 -28.10
N SER A 23 -28.74 -121.06 -29.13
CA SER A 23 -27.64 -120.22 -29.67
C SER A 23 -28.13 -118.92 -30.31
N ASN A 24 -29.26 -118.95 -31.02
CA ASN A 24 -29.81 -117.75 -31.65
C ASN A 24 -30.56 -116.85 -30.63
N SER A 25 -31.15 -117.45 -29.59
CA SER A 25 -31.76 -116.74 -28.46
C SER A 25 -30.69 -116.04 -27.61
N SER A 26 -29.62 -116.74 -27.25
CA SER A 26 -28.49 -116.16 -26.51
C SER A 26 -27.76 -115.07 -27.30
N ALA A 27 -27.52 -115.24 -28.61
CA ALA A 27 -26.93 -114.20 -29.45
C ALA A 27 -27.82 -112.94 -29.56
N ARG A 28 -29.15 -113.11 -29.53
CA ARG A 28 -30.10 -111.98 -29.48
C ARG A 28 -30.09 -111.29 -28.12
N GLU A 29 -30.08 -112.05 -27.03
CA GLU A 29 -29.98 -111.52 -25.66
C GLU A 29 -28.65 -110.81 -25.41
N GLU A 30 -27.55 -111.29 -25.99
CA GLU A 30 -26.23 -110.63 -25.95
C GLU A 30 -26.24 -109.31 -26.72
N ARG A 31 -26.86 -109.24 -27.90
CA ARG A 31 -27.03 -107.98 -28.66
C ARG A 31 -27.90 -106.99 -27.89
N GLU A 32 -29.04 -107.44 -27.35
CA GLU A 32 -29.90 -106.60 -26.51
C GLU A 32 -29.21 -106.16 -25.21
N SER A 33 -28.28 -106.96 -24.69
CA SER A 33 -27.44 -106.59 -23.53
C SER A 33 -26.34 -105.59 -23.92
N GLN A 34 -25.74 -105.75 -25.09
CA GLN A 34 -24.76 -104.80 -25.65
C GLN A 34 -25.41 -103.45 -25.95
N GLU A 35 -26.58 -103.43 -26.60
CA GLU A 35 -27.36 -102.23 -26.87
C GLU A 35 -27.78 -101.52 -25.57
N ARG A 36 -28.16 -102.28 -24.52
CA ARG A 36 -28.44 -101.73 -23.18
C ARG A 36 -27.19 -101.11 -22.55
N LEU A 37 -26.02 -101.71 -22.72
CA LEU A 37 -24.74 -101.16 -22.24
C LEU A 37 -24.33 -99.91 -23.02
N GLU A 38 -24.50 -99.90 -24.34
CA GLU A 38 -24.22 -98.75 -25.21
C GLU A 38 -25.18 -97.60 -24.92
N HIS A 39 -26.47 -97.86 -24.80
CA HIS A 39 -27.46 -96.87 -24.40
C HIS A 39 -27.21 -96.33 -22.99
N ALA A 40 -26.81 -97.18 -22.04
CA ALA A 40 -26.40 -96.75 -20.71
C ALA A 40 -25.13 -95.89 -20.74
N ARG A 41 -24.16 -96.18 -21.62
CA ARG A 41 -22.96 -95.35 -21.83
C ARG A 41 -23.33 -94.00 -22.46
N GLU A 42 -24.19 -93.98 -23.46
CA GLU A 42 -24.68 -92.76 -24.12
C GLU A 42 -25.44 -91.86 -23.14
N MET A 43 -26.32 -92.44 -22.32
CA MET A 43 -27.03 -91.70 -21.27
C MET A 43 -26.08 -91.11 -20.24
N ARG A 44 -25.03 -91.84 -19.82
CA ARG A 44 -23.99 -91.31 -18.94
C ARG A 44 -23.22 -90.15 -19.58
N LEU A 45 -22.85 -90.26 -20.85
CA LEU A 45 -22.18 -89.18 -21.59
C LEU A 45 -23.09 -87.94 -21.72
N ARG A 46 -24.38 -88.13 -21.99
CA ARG A 46 -25.36 -87.05 -22.06
C ARG A 46 -25.57 -86.38 -20.71
N GLU A 47 -25.60 -87.14 -19.62
CA GLU A 47 -25.66 -86.60 -18.26
C GLU A 47 -24.38 -85.84 -17.89
N GLU A 48 -23.22 -86.36 -18.26
CA GLU A 48 -21.92 -85.70 -18.06
C GLU A 48 -21.84 -84.38 -18.85
N GLN A 49 -22.27 -84.36 -20.11
CA GLN A 49 -22.38 -83.13 -20.90
C GLN A 49 -23.31 -82.10 -20.24
N ARG A 50 -24.47 -82.52 -19.72
CA ARG A 50 -25.38 -81.62 -18.98
C ARG A 50 -24.78 -81.12 -17.66
N ARG A 51 -23.92 -81.90 -17.00
CA ARG A 51 -23.19 -81.47 -15.79
C ARG A 51 -22.13 -80.44 -16.15
N LEU A 52 -21.32 -80.70 -17.17
CA LEU A 52 -20.31 -79.76 -17.67
C LEU A 52 -20.94 -78.45 -18.16
N GLU A 53 -22.08 -78.51 -18.86
CA GLU A 53 -22.79 -77.31 -19.30
C GLU A 53 -23.29 -76.47 -18.12
N LYS A 54 -23.87 -77.10 -17.09
CA LYS A 54 -24.29 -76.40 -15.86
C LYS A 54 -23.10 -75.78 -15.12
N GLU A 55 -21.97 -76.48 -15.04
CA GLU A 55 -20.74 -75.97 -14.43
C GLU A 55 -20.21 -74.76 -15.19
N ARG A 56 -20.14 -74.84 -16.54
CA ARG A 56 -19.76 -73.70 -17.39
C ARG A 56 -20.68 -72.50 -17.24
N VAL A 57 -21.99 -72.71 -17.10
CA VAL A 57 -22.94 -71.61 -16.86
C VAL A 57 -22.72 -70.98 -15.49
N LEU A 58 -22.47 -71.76 -14.44
CA LEU A 58 -22.16 -71.25 -13.11
C LEU A 58 -20.82 -70.50 -13.08
N GLU A 59 -19.81 -71.01 -13.79
CA GLU A 59 -18.52 -70.35 -13.95
C GLU A 59 -18.69 -69.01 -14.68
N GLN A 60 -19.40 -68.98 -15.81
CA GLN A 60 -19.73 -67.74 -16.51
C GLN A 60 -20.51 -66.76 -15.64
N GLN A 61 -21.43 -67.23 -14.78
CA GLN A 61 -22.13 -66.36 -13.83
C GLN A 61 -21.18 -65.79 -12.77
N ARG A 62 -20.25 -66.59 -12.24
CA ARG A 62 -19.23 -66.14 -11.29
C ARG A 62 -18.28 -65.14 -11.93
N GLU A 63 -17.83 -65.37 -13.16
CA GLU A 63 -17.01 -64.45 -13.93
C GLU A 63 -17.75 -63.13 -14.19
N LYS A 64 -19.02 -63.18 -14.60
CA LYS A 64 -19.85 -61.97 -14.77
C LYS A 64 -19.98 -61.18 -13.47
N GLN A 65 -20.24 -61.86 -12.35
CA GLN A 65 -20.30 -61.20 -11.04
C GLN A 65 -18.94 -60.64 -10.61
N ALA A 66 -17.83 -61.32 -10.92
CA ALA A 66 -16.49 -60.85 -10.63
C ALA A 66 -16.15 -59.59 -11.45
N VAL A 67 -16.48 -59.57 -12.75
CA VAL A 67 -16.29 -58.41 -13.63
C VAL A 67 -17.19 -57.25 -13.19
N GLU A 68 -18.45 -57.51 -12.82
CA GLU A 68 -19.36 -56.48 -12.31
C GLU A 68 -18.83 -55.86 -10.99
N ARG A 69 -18.31 -56.68 -10.07
CA ARG A 69 -17.68 -56.20 -8.84
C ARG A 69 -16.42 -55.39 -9.13
N ALA A 70 -15.55 -55.88 -10.01
CA ALA A 70 -14.33 -55.18 -10.39
C ALA A 70 -14.62 -53.83 -11.06
N THR A 71 -15.62 -53.77 -11.94
CA THR A 71 -16.03 -52.51 -12.60
C THR A 71 -16.69 -51.53 -11.61
N LYS A 72 -17.51 -52.02 -10.68
CA LYS A 72 -18.08 -51.20 -9.60
C LYS A 72 -16.98 -50.63 -8.70
N GLU A 73 -16.03 -51.46 -8.28
CA GLU A 73 -14.91 -51.04 -7.44
C GLU A 73 -13.99 -50.05 -8.17
N ALA A 74 -13.71 -50.26 -9.47
CA ALA A 74 -12.96 -49.31 -10.28
C ALA A 74 -13.68 -47.95 -10.40
N ARG A 75 -15.01 -47.96 -10.59
CA ARG A 75 -15.81 -46.72 -10.62
C ARG A 75 -15.83 -46.02 -9.27
N GLU A 76 -15.92 -46.77 -8.17
CA GLU A 76 -15.88 -46.22 -6.81
C GLU A 76 -14.51 -45.62 -6.47
N ARG A 77 -13.41 -46.29 -6.84
CA ARG A 77 -12.05 -45.75 -6.70
C ARG A 77 -11.88 -44.46 -7.53
N ALA A 78 -12.34 -44.45 -8.78
CA ALA A 78 -12.27 -43.26 -9.62
C ALA A 78 -13.10 -42.10 -9.05
N ALA A 79 -14.29 -42.38 -8.50
CA ALA A 79 -15.12 -41.38 -7.83
C ALA A 79 -14.48 -40.86 -6.54
N ALA A 80 -13.84 -41.73 -5.75
CA ALA A 80 -13.12 -41.34 -4.54
C ALA A 80 -11.89 -40.47 -4.87
N GLU A 81 -11.13 -40.82 -5.90
CA GLU A 81 -10.00 -40.00 -6.37
C GLU A 81 -10.46 -38.64 -6.89
N ALA A 82 -11.57 -38.58 -7.65
CA ALA A 82 -12.15 -37.34 -8.12
C ALA A 82 -12.60 -36.44 -6.96
N ARG A 83 -13.22 -37.01 -5.91
CA ARG A 83 -13.60 -36.28 -4.69
C ARG A 83 -12.37 -35.77 -3.93
N ALA A 84 -11.34 -36.61 -3.75
CA ALA A 84 -10.11 -36.20 -3.08
C ALA A 84 -9.38 -35.09 -3.85
N LYS A 85 -9.37 -35.14 -5.18
CA LYS A 85 -8.83 -34.08 -6.03
C LYS A 85 -9.64 -32.79 -5.90
N ALA A 86 -10.97 -32.87 -5.96
CA ALA A 86 -11.84 -31.71 -5.77
C ALA A 86 -11.66 -31.05 -4.39
N GLU A 87 -11.47 -31.85 -3.34
CA GLU A 87 -11.20 -31.35 -1.99
C GLU A 87 -9.82 -30.67 -1.90
N ARG A 88 -8.78 -31.23 -2.51
CA ARG A 88 -7.46 -30.60 -2.60
C ARG A 88 -7.53 -29.28 -3.36
N ASP A 89 -8.23 -29.25 -4.48
CA ASP A 89 -8.42 -28.02 -5.27
C ASP A 89 -9.22 -26.98 -4.50
N ALA A 90 -10.27 -27.39 -3.76
CA ALA A 90 -11.04 -26.50 -2.90
C ALA A 90 -10.18 -25.92 -1.76
N ARG A 91 -9.34 -26.74 -1.13
CA ARG A 91 -8.36 -26.31 -0.11
C ARG A 91 -7.32 -25.34 -0.70
N GLN A 92 -6.81 -25.61 -1.89
CA GLN A 92 -5.88 -24.68 -2.55
C GLN A 92 -6.56 -23.36 -2.91
N ARG A 93 -7.81 -23.39 -3.36
CA ARG A 93 -8.60 -22.17 -3.63
C ARG A 93 -8.87 -21.39 -2.36
N SER A 94 -9.24 -22.05 -1.26
CA SER A 94 -9.46 -21.38 0.02
C SER A 94 -8.17 -20.79 0.59
N GLN A 95 -7.03 -21.50 0.48
CA GLN A 95 -5.72 -20.96 0.85
C GLN A 95 -5.35 -19.74 0.00
N ARG A 96 -5.51 -19.79 -1.32
CA ARG A 96 -5.27 -18.63 -2.20
C ARG A 96 -6.18 -17.45 -1.84
N ALA A 97 -7.45 -17.70 -1.57
CA ALA A 97 -8.38 -16.66 -1.13
C ALA A 97 -7.99 -16.08 0.23
N ALA A 98 -7.53 -16.89 1.18
CA ALA A 98 -7.05 -16.42 2.48
C ALA A 98 -5.80 -15.54 2.33
N VAL A 99 -4.84 -15.92 1.48
CA VAL A 99 -3.65 -15.12 1.18
C VAL A 99 -4.03 -13.80 0.50
N GLN A 100 -4.96 -13.83 -0.46
CA GLN A 100 -5.46 -12.61 -1.11
C GLN A 100 -6.13 -11.67 -0.10
N ARG A 101 -6.96 -12.20 0.82
CA ARG A 101 -7.57 -11.41 1.90
C ARG A 101 -6.53 -10.83 2.84
N ALA A 102 -5.54 -11.61 3.27
CA ALA A 102 -4.46 -11.13 4.12
C ALA A 102 -3.65 -10.01 3.42
N HIS A 103 -3.38 -10.16 2.12
CA HIS A 103 -2.72 -9.11 1.34
C HIS A 103 -3.59 -7.85 1.22
N GLN A 104 -4.90 -7.99 1.00
CA GLN A 104 -5.82 -6.86 0.96
C GLN A 104 -5.87 -6.14 2.31
N GLU A 105 -6.00 -6.88 3.41
CA GLU A 105 -6.00 -6.34 4.77
C GLU A 105 -4.68 -5.63 5.10
N ALA A 106 -3.53 -6.19 4.68
CA ALA A 106 -2.24 -5.53 4.85
C ALA A 106 -2.14 -4.22 4.04
N ARG A 107 -2.70 -4.18 2.82
CA ARG A 107 -2.77 -2.94 2.02
C ARG A 107 -3.68 -1.90 2.66
N GLU A 108 -4.84 -2.31 3.18
CA GLU A 108 -5.77 -1.42 3.86
C GLU A 108 -5.17 -0.88 5.17
N ARG A 109 -4.48 -1.71 5.94
CA ARG A 109 -3.74 -1.28 7.14
C ARG A 109 -2.62 -0.30 6.80
N ALA A 110 -1.82 -0.58 5.77
CA ALA A 110 -0.77 0.34 5.34
C ALA A 110 -1.35 1.67 4.82
N ALA A 111 -2.49 1.63 4.13
CA ALA A 111 -3.18 2.83 3.67
C ALA A 111 -3.78 3.64 4.83
N ALA A 112 -4.33 2.98 5.86
CA ALA A 112 -4.82 3.62 7.07
C ALA A 112 -3.66 4.27 7.84
N GLU A 113 -2.55 3.56 8.03
CA GLU A 113 -1.36 4.10 8.70
C GLU A 113 -0.77 5.30 7.93
N ALA A 114 -0.74 5.25 6.60
CA ALA A 114 -0.31 6.38 5.78
C ALA A 114 -1.24 7.59 5.95
N LYS A 115 -2.56 7.38 5.96
CA LYS A 115 -3.54 8.45 6.22
C LYS A 115 -3.36 9.05 7.61
N ASP A 116 -3.16 8.21 8.64
CA ASP A 116 -2.93 8.67 10.00
C ASP A 116 -1.62 9.47 10.12
N ARG A 117 -0.55 9.05 9.45
CA ARG A 117 0.71 9.82 9.39
C ARG A 117 0.53 11.18 8.73
N VAL A 118 -0.21 11.24 7.61
CA VAL A 118 -0.51 12.51 6.93
C VAL A 118 -1.41 13.39 7.80
N ALA A 119 -2.42 12.82 8.47
CA ALA A 119 -3.29 13.57 9.38
C ALA A 119 -2.53 14.13 10.58
N ARG A 120 -1.61 13.35 11.16
CA ARG A 120 -0.73 13.80 12.26
C ARG A 120 0.20 14.92 11.81
N ALA A 121 0.83 14.79 10.65
CA ALA A 121 1.68 15.85 10.09
C ALA A 121 0.89 17.14 9.84
N ALA A 122 -0.31 17.03 9.25
CA ALA A 122 -1.18 18.18 9.03
C ALA A 122 -1.68 18.81 10.34
N ALA A 123 -1.94 18.00 11.38
CA ALA A 123 -2.30 18.51 12.70
C ALA A 123 -1.13 19.24 13.37
N GLU A 124 0.08 18.69 13.28
CA GLU A 124 1.31 19.32 13.80
C GLU A 124 1.61 20.63 13.07
N GLU A 125 1.43 20.69 11.75
CA GLU A 125 1.57 21.94 10.98
C GLU A 125 0.54 22.99 11.40
N ARG A 126 -0.72 22.58 11.63
CA ARG A 126 -1.77 23.49 12.14
C ARG A 126 -1.46 23.99 13.55
N GLU A 127 -0.94 23.14 14.41
CA GLU A 127 -0.53 23.53 15.76
C GLU A 127 0.64 24.51 15.73
N ARG A 128 1.65 24.26 14.89
CA ARG A 128 2.79 25.17 14.68
C ARG A 128 2.32 26.52 14.12
N ALA A 129 1.43 26.54 13.14
CA ALA A 129 0.87 27.77 12.59
C ALA A 129 0.07 28.54 13.66
N ALA A 130 -0.75 27.86 14.45
CA ALA A 130 -1.50 28.48 15.54
C ALA A 130 -0.58 29.01 16.67
N ALA A 131 0.52 28.32 16.96
CA ALA A 131 1.53 28.78 17.90
C ALA A 131 2.25 30.03 17.40
N GLU A 132 2.63 30.07 16.12
CA GLU A 132 3.25 31.23 15.49
C GLU A 132 2.30 32.44 15.48
N GLU A 133 1.01 32.25 15.17
CA GLU A 133 0.01 33.33 15.26
C GLU A 133 -0.15 33.85 16.69
N ARG A 134 -0.17 32.96 17.69
CA ARG A 134 -0.23 33.35 19.12
C ARG A 134 1.01 34.13 19.54
N GLU A 135 2.20 33.72 19.09
CA GLU A 135 3.44 34.43 19.36
C GLU A 135 3.44 35.83 18.72
N ARG A 136 3.01 35.93 17.45
CA ARG A 136 2.87 37.22 16.76
C ARG A 136 1.88 38.14 17.45
N ALA A 137 0.72 37.62 17.85
CA ALA A 137 -0.28 38.39 18.60
C ALA A 137 0.24 38.84 19.98
N ALA A 138 0.99 37.98 20.68
CA ALA A 138 1.62 38.34 21.95
C ALA A 138 2.73 39.39 21.77
N ALA A 139 3.51 39.31 20.69
CA ALA A 139 4.52 40.30 20.35
C ALA A 139 3.89 41.67 20.03
N GLU A 140 2.83 41.70 19.23
CA GLU A 140 2.07 42.92 18.92
C GLU A 140 1.43 43.52 20.17
N ALA A 141 0.86 42.70 21.06
CA ALA A 141 0.32 43.16 22.34
C ALA A 141 1.41 43.80 23.23
N ARG A 142 2.60 43.18 23.31
CA ARG A 142 3.75 43.74 24.04
C ARG A 142 4.24 45.05 23.43
N GLU A 143 4.23 45.17 22.10
CA GLU A 143 4.57 46.42 21.44
C GLU A 143 3.55 47.53 21.73
N ARG A 144 2.25 47.22 21.67
CA ARG A 144 1.17 48.14 22.04
C ARG A 144 1.26 48.58 23.50
N GLU A 145 1.61 47.67 24.41
CA GLU A 145 1.83 48.02 25.81
C GLU A 145 3.07 48.91 25.98
N ARG A 146 4.16 48.59 25.28
CA ARG A 146 5.40 49.39 25.33
C ARG A 146 5.20 50.79 24.76
N THR A 147 4.42 50.94 23.69
CA THR A 147 4.05 52.24 23.11
C THR A 147 3.14 53.02 24.05
N ALA A 148 2.09 52.40 24.60
CA ALA A 148 1.24 53.03 25.61
C ALA A 148 2.01 53.46 26.87
N ALA A 149 2.97 52.65 27.33
CA ALA A 149 3.84 53.00 28.46
C ALA A 149 4.74 54.19 28.14
N ARG A 150 5.29 54.28 26.92
CA ARG A 150 6.07 55.44 26.46
C ARG A 150 5.21 56.70 26.41
N GLU A 151 3.98 56.61 25.91
CA GLU A 151 3.05 57.73 25.87
C GLU A 151 2.65 58.20 27.28
N ARG A 152 2.35 57.28 28.20
CA ARG A 152 2.07 57.61 29.60
C ARG A 152 3.27 58.29 30.27
N ALA A 153 4.47 57.77 30.08
CA ALA A 153 5.70 58.38 30.61
C ALA A 153 5.96 59.77 29.99
N ALA A 154 5.69 59.96 28.70
CA ALA A 154 5.80 61.26 28.06
C ALA A 154 4.76 62.26 28.60
N ALA A 155 3.52 61.81 28.83
CA ALA A 155 2.46 62.63 29.42
C ALA A 155 2.78 63.03 30.88
N GLU A 156 3.33 62.11 31.67
CA GLU A 156 3.78 62.40 33.05
C GLU A 156 4.92 63.41 33.06
N ARG A 157 5.92 63.25 32.19
CA ARG A 157 7.01 64.23 32.03
C ARG A 157 6.49 65.60 31.62
N ALA A 158 5.55 65.67 30.66
CA ALA A 158 4.94 66.92 30.24
C ALA A 158 4.11 67.57 31.36
N ALA A 159 3.41 66.78 32.18
CA ALA A 159 2.69 67.28 33.34
C ALA A 159 3.64 67.84 34.40
N ALA A 160 4.73 67.11 34.72
CA ALA A 160 5.77 67.57 35.64
C ALA A 160 6.43 68.87 35.15
N GLU A 161 6.71 68.97 33.84
CA GLU A 161 7.26 70.18 33.24
C GLU A 161 6.28 71.36 33.36
N ARG A 162 4.98 71.15 33.12
CA ARG A 162 3.95 72.20 33.34
C ARG A 162 3.91 72.68 34.78
N VAL A 163 3.98 71.77 35.75
CA VAL A 163 4.03 72.11 37.19
C VAL A 163 5.30 72.93 37.49
N GLN A 164 6.46 72.53 36.95
CA GLN A 164 7.69 73.31 37.10
C GLN A 164 7.59 74.69 36.45
N GLN A 165 6.99 74.80 35.26
CA GLN A 165 6.78 76.08 34.59
C GLN A 165 5.82 76.97 35.38
N GLU A 166 4.74 76.43 35.95
CA GLU A 166 3.83 77.20 36.81
C GLU A 166 4.52 77.66 38.10
N ALA A 167 5.32 76.79 38.73
CA ALA A 167 6.12 77.15 39.89
C ALA A 167 7.12 78.26 39.57
N ARG A 168 7.81 78.20 38.42
CA ARG A 168 8.70 79.27 37.93
C ARG A 168 7.93 80.58 37.71
N LYS A 169 6.78 80.53 37.03
CA LYS A 169 5.91 81.71 36.83
C LYS A 169 5.41 82.29 38.14
N ARG A 170 5.05 81.46 39.13
CA ARG A 170 4.66 81.92 40.47
C ARG A 170 5.83 82.54 41.23
N ALA A 171 7.02 81.95 41.15
CA ALA A 171 8.22 82.51 41.75
C ALA A 171 8.58 83.87 41.11
N GLU A 172 8.51 83.97 39.79
CA GLU A 172 8.72 85.23 39.06
C GLU A 172 7.69 86.30 39.47
N ARG A 173 6.40 85.94 39.53
CA ARG A 173 5.34 86.83 40.03
C ARG A 173 5.57 87.26 41.48
N ALA A 174 6.02 86.37 42.35
CA ALA A 174 6.32 86.69 43.75
C ALA A 174 7.52 87.65 43.88
N VAL A 175 8.53 87.53 43.00
CA VAL A 175 9.65 88.48 42.93
C VAL A 175 9.15 89.84 42.47
N VAL A 176 8.32 89.90 41.42
CA VAL A 176 7.73 91.15 40.93
C VAL A 176 6.83 91.79 41.99
N GLU A 177 6.01 91.00 42.71
CA GLU A 177 5.16 91.49 43.79
C GLU A 177 5.98 92.01 44.96
N ARG A 178 7.06 91.33 45.36
CA ARG A 178 7.99 91.83 46.39
C ARG A 178 8.64 93.14 45.96
N ALA A 179 9.11 93.24 44.72
CA ALA A 179 9.67 94.48 44.18
C ALA A 179 8.63 95.61 44.16
N ALA A 180 7.38 95.31 43.79
CA ALA A 180 6.28 96.28 43.82
C ALA A 180 5.89 96.69 45.24
N ALA A 181 5.89 95.77 46.21
CA ALA A 181 5.64 96.05 47.62
C ALA A 181 6.76 96.90 48.22
N GLU A 182 8.02 96.61 47.91
CA GLU A 182 9.18 97.41 48.32
C GLU A 182 9.13 98.81 47.69
N ALA A 183 8.74 98.94 46.42
CA ALA A 183 8.50 100.22 45.77
C ALA A 183 7.36 101.00 46.44
N ARG A 184 6.24 100.35 46.78
CA ARG A 184 5.13 100.97 47.54
C ARG A 184 5.55 101.38 48.93
N GLN A 185 6.37 100.59 49.62
CA GLN A 185 6.89 100.93 50.94
C GLN A 185 7.85 102.12 50.86
N ARG A 186 8.68 102.20 49.82
CA ARG A 186 9.49 103.39 49.51
C ARG A 186 8.62 104.61 49.20
N GLN A 187 7.57 104.46 48.39
CA GLN A 187 6.62 105.53 48.11
C GLN A 187 5.86 105.99 49.35
N ALA A 188 5.43 105.07 50.22
CA ALA A 188 4.76 105.38 51.48
C ALA A 188 5.71 106.03 52.48
N ALA A 189 6.97 105.59 52.56
CA ALA A 189 8.00 106.25 53.36
C ALA A 189 8.32 107.66 52.85
N ALA A 190 8.39 107.84 51.53
CA ALA A 190 8.54 109.16 50.90
C ALA A 190 7.31 110.06 51.14
N ALA A 191 6.09 109.51 51.05
CA ALA A 191 4.86 110.23 51.34
C ALA A 191 4.71 110.58 52.83
N ALA A 192 5.15 109.71 53.75
CA ALA A 192 5.19 109.98 55.18
C ALA A 192 6.27 111.02 55.53
N ALA A 193 7.41 111.02 54.83
CA ALA A 193 8.41 112.09 54.91
C ALA A 193 7.84 113.42 54.41
N ALA A 194 7.13 113.43 53.27
CA ALA A 194 6.44 114.60 52.75
C ALA A 194 5.27 115.07 53.64
N ALA A 195 4.60 114.15 54.35
CA ALA A 195 3.57 114.51 55.34
C ALA A 195 4.18 115.08 56.63
N LYS A 196 5.37 114.62 57.06
CA LYS A 196 6.14 115.26 58.15
C LYS A 196 6.67 116.64 57.78
N GLU A 197 6.86 116.92 56.49
CA GLU A 197 7.22 118.25 55.98
C GLU A 197 6.02 119.22 55.95
N LYS A 198 4.78 118.71 56.01
CA LYS A 198 3.55 119.52 56.04
C LYS A 198 3.01 119.72 57.46
N HIS A 199 3.81 120.39 58.29
CA HIS A 199 3.31 121.18 59.43
C HIS A 199 3.82 122.61 59.28
N SER A 200 3.50 123.25 58.15
CA SER A 200 3.37 124.70 58.09
C SER A 200 2.49 125.09 56.91
N THR A 201 1.55 125.99 57.18
CA THR A 201 0.67 126.77 56.28
C THR A 201 -0.66 126.14 55.81
N PRO A 202 -1.77 126.92 55.88
CA PRO A 202 -3.14 126.46 55.60
C PRO A 202 -3.61 126.77 54.17
N ASN A 203 -4.61 126.00 53.73
CA ASN A 203 -5.54 126.20 52.61
C ASN A 203 -4.96 126.39 51.20
N ASP A 204 -5.36 125.51 50.27
CA ASP A 204 -5.95 125.99 49.02
C ASP A 204 -6.93 124.97 48.40
N VAL A 205 -7.94 125.52 47.74
CA VAL A 205 -9.21 124.95 47.32
C VAL A 205 -9.12 124.22 45.97
N GLU A 206 -9.14 122.88 45.96
CA GLU A 206 -9.39 122.15 44.70
C GLU A 206 -10.04 120.78 44.94
N SER A 207 -11.28 120.81 45.42
CA SER A 207 -12.15 119.64 45.61
C SER A 207 -13.35 119.65 44.65
N PHE A 208 -13.19 120.18 43.42
CA PHE A 208 -14.34 120.43 42.52
C PHE A 208 -14.55 119.43 41.36
N PHE A 209 -13.67 118.46 41.08
CA PHE A 209 -13.87 117.52 39.95
C PHE A 209 -13.62 116.05 40.28
N ARG A 210 -14.17 115.55 41.39
CA ARG A 210 -14.35 114.10 41.55
C ARG A 210 -15.79 113.79 41.95
N MET A 211 -16.62 113.49 40.96
CA MET A 211 -17.87 112.79 41.14
C MET A 211 -18.09 111.78 40.02
N ASP A 212 -18.57 110.60 40.44
CA ASP A 212 -19.34 109.59 39.70
C ASP A 212 -18.63 108.79 38.59
N ALA A 213 -18.85 107.49 38.39
CA ALA A 213 -19.85 106.55 38.93
C ALA A 213 -19.28 105.11 38.82
N ARG A 214 -19.47 104.27 39.84
CA ARG A 214 -20.36 103.09 39.89
C ARG A 214 -20.14 101.99 38.84
N ASP A 215 -19.81 100.80 39.36
CA ASP A 215 -20.46 99.48 39.21
C ASP A 215 -21.13 99.13 37.85
N THR A 216 -21.09 97.90 37.33
CA THR A 216 -21.82 96.75 37.87
C THR A 216 -21.54 95.45 37.07
N SER A 217 -21.61 94.32 37.80
CA SER A 217 -22.26 93.03 37.47
C SER A 217 -21.92 92.19 36.21
N ALA A 218 -21.33 91.01 36.50
CA ALA A 218 -21.92 89.66 36.39
C ALA A 218 -22.32 88.99 35.04
N ALA A 219 -21.71 87.80 34.88
CA ALA A 219 -22.32 86.49 34.55
C ALA A 219 -22.52 86.03 33.09
N LYS A 220 -21.91 84.86 32.79
CA LYS A 220 -22.56 83.57 32.40
C LYS A 220 -22.06 82.90 31.09
N GLN A 221 -21.36 81.76 31.30
CA GLN A 221 -21.44 80.43 30.66
C GLN A 221 -21.36 80.19 29.12
N ARG A 222 -20.43 79.26 28.82
CA ARG A 222 -20.51 78.02 28.00
C ARG A 222 -20.12 78.07 26.50
N ALA A 223 -19.32 77.05 26.16
CA ALA A 223 -18.65 76.69 24.90
C ALA A 223 -19.61 76.45 23.70
N PRO A 224 -19.13 76.26 22.44
CA PRO A 224 -18.34 75.08 21.99
C PRO A 224 -17.25 75.36 20.91
N THR A 225 -16.41 74.35 20.63
CA THR A 225 -15.57 74.17 19.40
C THR A 225 -16.47 73.99 18.16
N PRO A 226 -16.07 74.28 16.88
CA PRO A 226 -15.09 73.45 16.14
C PRO A 226 -14.33 74.05 14.90
N THR A 227 -13.31 73.31 14.44
CA THR A 227 -12.93 72.92 13.04
C THR A 227 -12.46 73.91 11.94
N ALA A 228 -11.38 73.45 11.27
CA ALA A 228 -10.84 73.70 9.89
C ALA A 228 -10.35 75.13 9.56
N ASP A 229 -9.36 75.37 8.68
CA ASP A 229 -8.81 74.60 7.57
C ASP A 229 -7.43 75.20 7.18
N SER A 230 -6.57 74.43 6.51
CA SER A 230 -5.81 74.89 5.34
C SER A 230 -4.86 73.80 4.86
N MET A 231 -5.27 73.16 3.77
CA MET A 231 -4.42 72.40 2.86
C MET A 231 -3.64 73.32 1.93
N PHE A 232 -2.39 72.95 1.62
CA PHE A 232 -1.77 73.23 0.33
C PHE A 232 -0.92 72.03 -0.08
N ASP A 233 -1.22 71.54 -1.28
CA ASP A 233 -0.74 70.31 -1.93
C ASP A 233 0.40 70.63 -2.92
N SER A 234 1.42 69.78 -2.95
CA SER A 234 2.45 69.72 -4.01
C SER A 234 3.16 68.36 -3.96
N GLN A 235 2.54 67.41 -4.65
CA GLN A 235 3.09 66.17 -5.26
C GLN A 235 4.13 66.52 -6.36
N PRO A 236 4.93 65.61 -7.01
CA PRO A 236 5.10 64.14 -6.89
C PRO A 236 6.56 63.65 -6.77
N GLN A 237 6.74 62.37 -6.41
CA GLN A 237 7.46 61.35 -7.21
C GLN A 237 7.70 60.08 -6.37
N ASP A 238 7.39 58.91 -6.94
CA ASP A 238 8.18 57.71 -6.68
C ASP A 238 8.45 56.97 -8.00
N ARG A 239 9.61 56.34 -8.07
CA ARG A 239 10.39 56.04 -9.26
C ARG A 239 10.72 54.54 -9.26
N GLY A 240 10.46 53.89 -10.39
CA GLY A 240 10.92 52.54 -10.75
C GLY A 240 9.98 51.92 -11.80
N THR A 241 10.05 52.26 -13.10
CA THR A 241 11.02 51.87 -14.17
C THR A 241 11.20 50.35 -14.31
N VAL A 242 11.17 49.68 -15.49
CA VAL A 242 10.91 50.02 -16.90
C VAL A 242 10.69 48.72 -17.72
N ASN A 243 9.83 48.84 -18.74
CA ASN A 243 9.85 48.22 -20.08
C ASN A 243 9.81 46.70 -20.34
N GLY A 244 8.89 46.33 -21.24
CA GLY A 244 9.20 45.33 -22.27
C GLY A 244 8.03 44.61 -22.95
N SER A 245 7.42 45.27 -23.94
CA SER A 245 7.00 44.69 -25.23
C SER A 245 5.99 43.52 -25.33
N GLN A 246 4.88 43.85 -26.02
CA GLN A 246 4.44 43.21 -27.27
C GLN A 246 3.95 41.74 -27.31
N ARG A 247 2.81 41.61 -28.02
CA ARG A 247 2.39 40.51 -28.93
C ARG A 247 1.42 39.44 -28.41
N THR A 248 0.20 39.56 -28.94
CA THR A 248 -0.54 38.53 -29.68
C THR A 248 -0.39 37.08 -29.19
N ALA A 249 -1.36 36.62 -28.39
CA ALA A 249 -1.60 35.20 -28.20
C ALA A 249 -2.51 34.70 -29.32
N SER A 250 -1.88 34.30 -30.43
CA SER A 250 -2.44 33.44 -31.45
C SER A 250 -2.41 31.97 -31.01
N THR A 251 -3.37 31.21 -31.51
CA THR A 251 -3.43 29.74 -31.62
C THR A 251 -3.66 28.92 -30.35
N SER A 252 -4.93 28.89 -29.93
CA SER A 252 -5.54 27.66 -29.43
C SER A 252 -5.52 26.59 -30.53
N ALA A 253 -4.54 25.68 -30.47
CA ALA A 253 -4.51 24.49 -31.32
C ALA A 253 -5.54 23.47 -30.82
N SER A 254 -6.66 23.48 -31.53
CA SER A 254 -7.71 22.48 -31.57
C SER A 254 -7.13 21.08 -31.84
N THR A 255 -7.36 20.12 -30.93
CA THR A 255 -7.59 18.73 -31.36
C THR A 255 -9.02 18.36 -30.98
N ARG A 256 -9.82 18.19 -32.03
CA ARG A 256 -11.25 17.94 -32.03
C ARG A 256 -11.54 16.61 -31.32
N LYS A 257 -12.16 16.67 -30.14
CA LYS A 257 -13.00 15.57 -29.64
C LYS A 257 -14.36 15.70 -30.32
N THR A 258 -14.66 14.81 -31.24
CA THR A 258 -16.00 14.61 -31.76
C THR A 258 -16.82 13.89 -30.70
N ASN A 259 -17.87 14.55 -30.21
CA ASN A 259 -18.92 13.93 -29.40
C ASN A 259 -19.68 12.89 -30.26
N PRO A 260 -19.91 11.66 -29.78
CA PRO A 260 -21.09 10.91 -30.17
C PRO A 260 -22.29 11.38 -29.32
N PRO A 261 -23.52 11.42 -29.87
CA PRO A 261 -24.67 11.92 -29.15
C PRO A 261 -25.08 10.99 -28.01
N SER A 262 -25.46 11.64 -26.91
CA SER A 262 -26.20 11.08 -25.79
C SER A 262 -27.44 10.34 -26.26
N ALA A 263 -27.56 9.07 -25.87
CA ALA A 263 -28.82 8.38 -25.74
C ALA A 263 -28.71 7.44 -24.53
N THR A 264 -28.85 8.05 -23.35
CA THR A 264 -29.38 7.42 -22.15
C THR A 264 -30.69 6.72 -22.51
N ASN A 265 -30.67 5.40 -22.72
CA ASN A 265 -31.80 4.46 -22.61
C ASN A 265 -31.41 3.01 -22.93
N ILE A 266 -30.37 2.45 -22.31
CA ILE A 266 -30.23 0.98 -22.20
C ILE A 266 -29.64 0.63 -20.82
N PHE A 267 -30.33 1.06 -19.75
CA PHE A 267 -30.18 0.43 -18.45
C PHE A 267 -31.45 -0.38 -18.20
N GLY A 268 -31.39 -1.66 -18.58
CA GLY A 268 -32.45 -2.63 -18.39
C GLY A 268 -31.83 -4.02 -18.33
N ASN A 269 -31.61 -4.51 -17.11
CA ASN A 269 -31.45 -5.90 -16.70
C ASN A 269 -30.91 -6.91 -17.74
N ALA A 270 -29.61 -7.20 -17.66
CA ALA A 270 -29.03 -8.56 -17.64
C ALA A 270 -27.54 -8.53 -18.04
N ARG A 271 -26.67 -8.01 -17.16
CA ARG A 271 -25.25 -8.42 -17.14
C ARG A 271 -24.89 -9.00 -15.78
N SER A 272 -25.80 -9.83 -15.29
CA SER A 272 -25.49 -10.96 -14.42
C SER A 272 -26.02 -12.20 -15.12
N SER A 273 -25.33 -12.59 -16.19
CA SER A 273 -25.60 -13.81 -16.95
C SER A 273 -24.34 -14.06 -17.77
N SER A 274 -23.48 -14.91 -17.21
CA SER A 274 -22.54 -15.83 -17.85
C SER A 274 -21.85 -15.37 -19.16
N ASP A 275 -20.54 -15.61 -19.23
CA ASP A 275 -19.75 -15.75 -20.47
C ASP A 275 -20.24 -16.95 -21.34
N ALA A 276 -21.56 -17.12 -21.47
CA ALA A 276 -22.23 -18.17 -22.20
C ALA A 276 -22.93 -17.56 -23.41
N PHE A 277 -22.72 -18.20 -24.55
CA PHE A 277 -23.36 -17.84 -25.80
C PHE A 277 -24.89 -17.90 -25.67
N GLN A 278 -25.57 -16.79 -25.97
CA GLN A 278 -27.03 -16.70 -25.95
C GLN A 278 -27.62 -17.16 -27.29
N ASP A 279 -28.38 -18.25 -27.24
CA ASP A 279 -29.19 -18.73 -28.36
C ASP A 279 -30.41 -17.82 -28.56
N VAL A 280 -30.70 -17.49 -29.83
CA VAL A 280 -31.84 -16.65 -30.22
C VAL A 280 -32.75 -17.50 -31.11
N GLU A 281 -33.99 -17.74 -30.67
CA GLU A 281 -34.99 -18.52 -31.40
C GLU A 281 -35.48 -17.76 -32.65
N GLY A 282 -35.49 -18.43 -33.81
CA GLY A 282 -35.87 -17.85 -35.11
C GLY A 282 -34.71 -17.40 -36.00
N GLU A 283 -33.46 -17.60 -35.59
CA GLU A 283 -32.26 -17.24 -36.37
C GLU A 283 -31.81 -18.38 -37.30
N SER A 284 -31.38 -18.09 -38.55
CA SER A 284 -30.85 -19.12 -39.46
C SER A 284 -29.58 -19.76 -38.89
N GLU A 285 -29.41 -21.07 -39.11
CA GLU A 285 -28.29 -21.82 -38.52
C GLU A 285 -26.92 -21.23 -38.86
N GLU A 286 -26.75 -20.69 -40.06
CA GLU A 286 -25.50 -20.06 -40.51
C GLU A 286 -25.16 -18.81 -39.69
N ARG A 287 -26.16 -18.00 -39.32
CA ARG A 287 -25.97 -16.79 -38.52
C ARG A 287 -25.70 -17.12 -37.06
N ARG A 288 -26.32 -18.19 -36.52
CA ARG A 288 -26.01 -18.75 -35.20
C ARG A 288 -24.56 -19.24 -35.12
N ARG A 289 -24.09 -19.98 -36.13
CA ARG A 289 -22.70 -20.47 -36.25
C ARG A 289 -21.69 -19.30 -36.33
N ALA A 290 -21.97 -18.28 -37.13
CA ALA A 290 -21.09 -17.10 -37.23
C ALA A 290 -20.99 -16.30 -35.91
N ARG A 291 -22.10 -16.18 -35.16
CA ARG A 291 -22.10 -15.55 -33.84
C ARG A 291 -21.32 -16.38 -32.81
N LEU A 292 -21.52 -17.71 -32.80
CA LEU A 292 -20.77 -18.64 -31.96
C LEU A 292 -19.27 -18.52 -32.19
N GLU A 293 -18.85 -18.54 -33.46
CA GLU A 293 -17.44 -18.43 -33.84
C GLU A 293 -16.83 -17.09 -33.41
N ARG A 294 -17.58 -15.98 -33.50
CA ARG A 294 -17.12 -14.67 -33.02
C ARG A 294 -16.97 -14.65 -31.50
N HIS A 295 -17.95 -15.19 -30.78
CA HIS A 295 -17.92 -15.30 -29.33
C HIS A 295 -16.74 -16.18 -28.88
N GLN A 296 -16.54 -17.30 -29.57
CA GLN A 296 -15.44 -18.22 -29.35
C GLN A 296 -14.09 -17.54 -29.59
N ARG A 297 -13.89 -16.83 -30.71
CA ARG A 297 -12.65 -16.09 -30.97
C ARG A 297 -12.36 -15.03 -29.90
N THR A 298 -13.37 -14.34 -29.40
CA THR A 298 -13.19 -13.38 -28.28
C THR A 298 -12.76 -14.09 -27.00
N ARG A 299 -13.41 -15.21 -26.66
CA ARG A 299 -13.10 -16.00 -25.48
C ARG A 299 -11.72 -16.66 -25.57
N GLU A 300 -11.33 -17.15 -26.75
CA GLU A 300 -10.01 -17.71 -27.03
C GLU A 300 -8.92 -16.64 -26.96
N ARG A 301 -9.15 -15.43 -27.48
CA ARG A 301 -8.20 -14.32 -27.33
C ARG A 301 -8.04 -13.91 -25.87
N ALA A 302 -9.14 -13.83 -25.13
CA ALA A 302 -9.11 -13.53 -23.70
C ALA A 302 -8.40 -14.62 -22.90
N ALA A 303 -8.68 -15.90 -23.18
CA ALA A 303 -8.03 -17.04 -22.55
C ALA A 303 -6.54 -17.10 -22.89
N LYS A 304 -6.16 -16.86 -24.14
CA LYS A 304 -4.76 -16.83 -24.59
C LYS A 304 -3.99 -15.69 -23.93
N ALA A 305 -4.55 -14.48 -23.88
CA ALA A 305 -3.91 -13.35 -23.22
C ALA A 305 -3.73 -13.58 -21.71
N LEU A 306 -4.70 -14.24 -21.07
CA LEU A 306 -4.61 -14.59 -19.66
C LEU A 306 -3.59 -15.71 -19.39
N ALA A 307 -3.52 -16.72 -20.27
CA ALA A 307 -2.52 -17.78 -20.21
C ALA A 307 -1.10 -17.23 -20.41
N GLU A 308 -0.89 -16.36 -21.41
CA GLU A 308 0.41 -15.73 -21.67
C GLU A 308 0.87 -14.84 -20.52
N LYS A 309 -0.05 -14.06 -19.93
CA LYS A 309 0.26 -13.27 -18.74
C LYS A 309 0.64 -14.17 -17.56
N ASN A 310 -0.14 -15.21 -17.29
CA ASN A 310 0.13 -16.15 -16.20
C ASN A 310 1.46 -16.88 -16.42
N GLU A 311 1.80 -17.23 -17.65
CA GLU A 311 3.08 -17.84 -17.99
C GLU A 311 4.25 -16.88 -17.74
N ARG A 312 4.15 -15.62 -18.16
CA ARG A 312 5.16 -14.59 -17.84
C ARG A 312 5.31 -14.39 -16.34
N ASP A 313 4.20 -14.30 -15.61
CA ASP A 313 4.21 -14.14 -14.16
C ASP A 313 4.84 -15.36 -13.45
N MET A 314 4.57 -16.58 -13.95
CA MET A 314 5.18 -17.82 -13.46
C MET A 314 6.68 -17.91 -13.77
N GLN A 315 7.12 -17.43 -14.94
CA GLN A 315 8.54 -17.37 -15.30
C GLN A 315 9.31 -16.41 -14.39
N VAL A 316 8.79 -15.20 -14.18
CA VAL A 316 9.38 -14.23 -13.26
C VAL A 316 9.43 -14.78 -11.83
N GLN A 317 8.38 -15.48 -11.38
CA GLN A 317 8.39 -16.13 -10.07
C GLN A 317 9.42 -17.25 -9.95
N ARG A 318 9.63 -18.05 -11.00
CA ARG A 318 10.65 -19.10 -11.02
C ARG A 318 12.05 -18.51 -10.94
N GLU A 319 12.33 -17.52 -11.80
CA GLU A 319 13.61 -16.81 -11.77
C GLU A 319 13.84 -16.16 -10.40
N GLN A 320 12.82 -15.50 -9.84
CA GLN A 320 12.93 -14.89 -8.52
C GLN A 320 13.14 -15.93 -7.42
N ALA A 321 12.43 -17.05 -7.43
CA ALA A 321 12.60 -18.13 -6.46
C ALA A 321 13.99 -18.78 -6.55
N GLU A 322 14.56 -18.90 -7.76
CA GLU A 322 15.94 -19.35 -7.94
C GLU A 322 16.95 -18.34 -7.37
N ARG A 323 16.73 -17.04 -7.61
CA ARG A 323 17.52 -15.96 -6.99
C ARG A 323 17.44 -15.99 -5.48
N ASP A 324 16.24 -16.15 -4.93
CA ASP A 324 15.99 -16.18 -3.48
C ASP A 324 16.61 -17.44 -2.85
N ARG A 325 16.48 -18.62 -3.48
CA ARG A 325 17.10 -19.85 -3.00
C ARG A 325 18.63 -19.75 -2.94
N ILE A 326 19.23 -19.17 -3.97
CA ILE A 326 20.66 -18.89 -4.01
C ILE A 326 21.01 -17.83 -2.95
N GLY A 327 20.21 -16.78 -2.86
CA GLY A 327 20.35 -15.70 -1.89
C GLY A 327 20.30 -16.19 -0.44
N ASP A 328 19.41 -17.12 -0.09
CA ASP A 328 19.29 -17.69 1.26
C ASP A 328 20.54 -18.46 1.68
N SER A 329 21.13 -19.23 0.74
CA SER A 329 22.36 -19.97 1.00
C SER A 329 23.53 -19.01 1.26
N LEU A 330 23.62 -17.94 0.45
CA LEU A 330 24.65 -16.92 0.58
C LEU A 330 24.42 -16.04 1.81
N ASP A 331 23.17 -15.71 2.13
CA ASP A 331 22.81 -14.94 3.32
C ASP A 331 23.18 -15.69 4.59
N PHE A 332 23.00 -17.01 4.62
CA PHE A 332 23.47 -17.82 5.73
C PHE A 332 25.00 -17.73 5.90
N GLU A 333 25.76 -17.84 4.81
CA GLU A 333 27.22 -17.71 4.83
C GLU A 333 27.68 -16.30 5.24
N ILE A 334 27.05 -15.26 4.69
CA ILE A 334 27.33 -13.85 4.97
C ILE A 334 26.99 -13.51 6.42
N LYS A 335 25.84 -13.95 6.94
CA LYS A 335 25.45 -13.77 8.35
C LYS A 335 26.42 -14.50 9.27
N ARG A 336 26.80 -15.74 8.95
CA ARG A 336 27.78 -16.50 9.74
C ARG A 336 29.15 -15.83 9.73
N TRP A 337 29.56 -15.27 8.61
CA TRP A 337 30.80 -14.49 8.50
C TRP A 337 30.73 -13.21 9.33
N ALA A 338 29.63 -12.46 9.23
CA ALA A 338 29.46 -11.19 9.92
C ALA A 338 29.26 -11.39 11.44
N ALA A 339 28.66 -12.51 11.86
CA ALA A 339 28.37 -12.83 13.26
C ALA A 339 29.58 -12.57 14.19
N GLY A 340 29.32 -11.83 15.27
CA GLY A 340 30.32 -11.41 16.26
C GLY A 340 31.27 -10.30 15.79
N LYS A 341 31.26 -9.91 14.52
CA LYS A 341 32.09 -8.83 13.94
C LYS A 341 31.26 -7.69 13.35
N GLU A 342 29.94 -7.79 13.37
CA GLU A 342 29.00 -6.87 12.73
C GLU A 342 29.13 -5.42 13.19
N GLY A 343 29.54 -5.17 14.44
CA GLY A 343 29.72 -3.84 15.01
C GLY A 343 31.10 -3.22 14.76
N ASN A 344 32.07 -3.96 14.21
CA ASN A 344 33.46 -3.51 14.11
C ASN A 344 33.93 -3.47 12.65
N LEU A 345 33.99 -2.26 12.09
CA LEU A 345 34.44 -2.04 10.71
C LEU A 345 35.85 -2.61 10.44
N ARG A 346 36.76 -2.55 11.42
CA ARG A 346 38.12 -3.09 11.27
C ARG A 346 38.10 -4.61 11.11
N ALA A 347 37.30 -5.29 11.92
CA ALA A 347 37.16 -6.74 11.88
C ALA A 347 36.49 -7.23 10.58
N LEU A 348 35.53 -6.47 10.05
CA LEU A 348 34.90 -6.77 8.75
C LEU A 348 35.89 -6.59 7.60
N LEU A 349 36.66 -5.50 7.58
CA LEU A 349 37.67 -5.27 6.54
C LEU A 349 38.79 -6.32 6.60
N SER A 350 39.23 -6.75 7.79
CA SER A 350 40.31 -7.73 7.92
C SER A 350 39.91 -9.18 7.58
N THR A 351 38.61 -9.46 7.45
CA THR A 351 38.08 -10.80 7.17
C THR A 351 37.28 -10.85 5.86
N LEU A 352 37.26 -9.77 5.09
CA LEU A 352 36.51 -9.65 3.84
C LEU A 352 36.95 -10.67 2.76
N GLN A 353 38.20 -11.14 2.84
CA GLN A 353 38.76 -12.17 1.95
C GLN A 353 38.07 -13.53 2.04
N TYR A 354 37.35 -13.83 3.13
CA TYR A 354 36.69 -15.13 3.30
C TYR A 354 35.32 -15.21 2.62
N ILE A 355 34.73 -14.07 2.30
CA ILE A 355 33.39 -14.00 1.69
C ILE A 355 33.44 -13.51 0.23
N LEU A 356 34.50 -12.81 -0.16
CA LEU A 356 34.69 -12.35 -1.53
C LEU A 356 35.31 -13.42 -2.43
N TRP A 357 34.99 -13.35 -3.72
CA TRP A 357 35.54 -14.24 -4.73
C TRP A 357 36.93 -13.75 -5.19
N PRO A 358 37.84 -14.65 -5.62
CA PRO A 358 39.23 -14.30 -5.96
C PRO A 358 39.38 -13.18 -7.01
N GLU A 359 38.44 -13.08 -7.97
CA GLU A 359 38.50 -12.13 -9.09
C GLU A 359 38.03 -10.71 -8.72
N CYS A 360 37.57 -10.48 -7.47
CA CYS A 360 37.13 -9.16 -7.03
C CYS A 360 38.30 -8.15 -6.90
N GLY A 361 39.53 -8.65 -6.79
CA GLY A 361 40.74 -7.83 -6.63
C GLY A 361 40.98 -7.34 -5.20
N TRP A 362 40.35 -7.97 -4.20
CA TRP A 362 40.56 -7.66 -2.80
C TRP A 362 41.88 -8.23 -2.28
N GLN A 363 42.64 -7.42 -1.56
CA GLN A 363 43.85 -7.85 -0.86
C GLN A 363 43.55 -8.01 0.62
N ALA A 364 43.91 -9.15 1.21
CA ALA A 364 43.75 -9.40 2.63
C ALA A 364 44.55 -8.35 3.43
N VAL A 365 43.89 -7.74 4.42
CA VAL A 365 44.49 -6.70 5.26
C VAL A 365 44.49 -7.16 6.70
N SER A 366 45.64 -7.06 7.34
CA SER A 366 45.82 -7.45 8.73
C SER A 366 45.21 -6.41 9.67
N LEU A 367 44.85 -6.82 10.90
CA LEU A 367 44.39 -5.86 11.91
C LEU A 367 45.49 -4.84 12.28
N THR A 368 46.77 -5.21 12.16
CA THR A 368 47.92 -4.33 12.36
C THR A 368 47.96 -3.18 11.35
N ASP A 369 47.48 -3.39 10.12
CA ASP A 369 47.41 -2.34 9.11
C ASP A 369 46.18 -1.43 9.28
N LEU A 370 45.24 -1.79 10.15
CA LEU A 370 43.97 -1.09 10.40
C LEU A 370 43.94 -0.36 11.76
N ILE A 371 45.11 -0.11 12.36
CA ILE A 371 45.23 0.57 13.65
C ILE A 371 44.73 2.02 13.54
N THR A 372 45.19 2.78 12.53
CA THR A 372 44.83 4.20 12.37
C THR A 372 43.50 4.40 11.65
N GLY A 373 42.71 5.40 12.07
CA GLY A 373 41.43 5.73 11.40
C GLY A 373 41.60 6.10 9.92
N ALA A 374 42.72 6.72 9.56
CA ALA A 374 43.07 7.03 8.17
C ALA A 374 43.30 5.76 7.32
N ALA A 375 43.95 4.73 7.88
CA ALA A 375 44.13 3.46 7.19
C ALA A 375 42.80 2.72 7.00
N VAL A 376 41.91 2.75 8.01
CA VAL A 376 40.54 2.20 7.90
C VAL A 376 39.76 2.90 6.79
N LYS A 377 39.79 4.24 6.71
CA LYS A 377 39.12 5.01 5.66
C LYS A 377 39.65 4.67 4.27
N LYS A 378 40.98 4.53 4.13
CA LYS A 378 41.63 4.14 2.87
C LYS A 378 41.21 2.74 2.43
N GLN A 379 41.21 1.78 3.35
CA GLN A 379 40.87 0.40 3.03
C GLN A 379 39.37 0.20 2.78
N TYR A 380 38.52 0.94 3.50
CA TYR A 380 37.09 1.02 3.24
C TYR A 380 36.76 1.52 1.82
N ARG A 381 37.42 2.60 1.38
CA ARG A 381 37.27 3.12 0.01
C ARG A 381 37.68 2.10 -1.05
N LYS A 382 38.76 1.35 -0.79
CA LYS A 382 39.14 0.24 -1.68
C LYS A 382 38.10 -0.88 -1.68
N ALA A 383 37.55 -1.23 -0.51
CA ALA A 383 36.55 -2.30 -0.38
C ALA A 383 35.30 -1.97 -1.19
N THR A 384 34.77 -0.76 -0.99
CA THR A 384 33.58 -0.27 -1.68
C THR A 384 33.75 -0.22 -3.20
N LEU A 385 34.96 0.06 -3.72
CA LEU A 385 35.22 0.00 -5.17
C LEU A 385 35.22 -1.43 -5.71
N CYS A 386 35.76 -2.40 -4.97
CA CYS A 386 35.79 -3.80 -5.37
C CYS A 386 34.39 -4.45 -5.38
N ILE A 387 33.57 -4.11 -4.38
CA ILE A 387 32.23 -4.70 -4.18
C ILE A 387 31.09 -3.82 -4.69
N HIS A 388 31.38 -2.71 -5.37
CA HIS A 388 30.33 -1.83 -5.87
C HIS A 388 29.47 -2.58 -6.92
N PRO A 389 28.13 -2.57 -6.81
CA PRO A 389 27.27 -3.35 -7.72
C PRO A 389 27.49 -3.00 -9.20
N ASP A 390 27.74 -1.73 -9.54
CA ASP A 390 28.07 -1.31 -10.91
C ASP A 390 29.41 -1.89 -11.42
N LYS A 391 30.45 -1.95 -10.56
CA LYS A 391 31.76 -2.51 -10.94
C LYS A 391 31.72 -4.02 -11.06
N VAL A 392 30.97 -4.67 -10.18
CA VAL A 392 30.70 -6.11 -10.20
C VAL A 392 29.90 -6.47 -11.46
N GLN A 393 28.92 -5.65 -11.85
CA GLN A 393 28.17 -5.79 -13.10
C GLN A 393 29.07 -5.62 -14.35
N GLN A 394 29.96 -4.62 -14.36
CA GLN A 394 30.89 -4.37 -15.48
C GLN A 394 31.86 -5.54 -15.70
N LYS A 395 32.27 -6.23 -14.63
CA LYS A 395 33.18 -7.39 -14.71
C LYS A 395 32.49 -8.69 -15.14
N GLY A 396 31.21 -8.66 -15.49
CA GLY A 396 30.48 -9.86 -15.91
C GLY A 396 30.20 -10.85 -14.76
N ALA A 397 30.10 -10.35 -13.52
CA ALA A 397 29.95 -11.17 -12.34
C ALA A 397 28.68 -12.04 -12.36
N THR A 398 28.76 -13.21 -11.72
CA THR A 398 27.63 -14.12 -11.57
C THR A 398 26.54 -13.49 -10.69
N LEU A 399 25.32 -14.00 -10.78
CA LEU A 399 24.21 -13.50 -9.96
C LEU A 399 24.49 -13.63 -8.45
N GLN A 400 25.19 -14.70 -8.07
CA GLN A 400 25.69 -14.94 -6.71
C GLN A 400 26.64 -13.83 -6.25
N GLN A 401 27.62 -13.49 -7.08
CA GLN A 401 28.61 -12.46 -6.77
C GLN A 401 27.96 -11.07 -6.61
N LYS A 402 26.95 -10.76 -7.44
CA LYS A 402 26.16 -9.52 -7.30
C LYS A 402 25.44 -9.47 -5.96
N TYR A 403 24.80 -10.58 -5.57
CA TYR A 403 24.10 -10.69 -4.30
C TYR A 403 25.04 -10.52 -3.10
N ILE A 404 26.19 -11.20 -3.11
CA ILE A 404 27.23 -11.07 -2.07
C ILE A 404 27.72 -9.63 -2.00
N ALA A 405 28.05 -9.03 -3.14
CA ALA A 405 28.50 -7.65 -3.20
C ALA A 405 27.49 -6.68 -2.60
N GLU A 406 26.21 -6.79 -2.98
CA GLU A 406 25.14 -5.93 -2.47
C GLU A 406 25.02 -6.02 -0.94
N LYS A 407 24.90 -7.24 -0.40
CA LYS A 407 24.76 -7.46 1.05
C LYS A 407 25.98 -7.00 1.83
N VAL A 408 27.19 -7.32 1.34
CA VAL A 408 28.43 -6.94 2.00
C VAL A 408 28.67 -5.43 1.90
N PHE A 409 28.31 -4.81 0.77
CA PHE A 409 28.37 -3.37 0.58
C PHE A 409 27.46 -2.63 1.58
N ASP A 410 26.22 -3.07 1.73
CA ASP A 410 25.27 -2.47 2.67
C ASP A 410 25.76 -2.60 4.12
N MET A 411 26.28 -3.77 4.50
CA MET A 411 26.88 -3.94 5.83
C MET A 411 28.03 -2.96 6.05
N LEU A 412 28.96 -2.87 5.11
CA LEU A 412 30.10 -1.95 5.22
C LEU A 412 29.64 -0.49 5.26
N LYS A 413 28.66 -0.09 4.44
CA LYS A 413 28.10 1.26 4.40
C LYS A 413 27.40 1.64 5.70
N MET A 414 26.57 0.76 6.24
CA MET A 414 25.91 0.97 7.54
C MET A 414 26.94 1.18 8.65
N ARG A 415 28.06 0.45 8.63
CA ARG A 415 29.11 0.60 9.65
C ARG A 415 30.02 1.80 9.42
N GLN A 416 30.21 2.24 8.18
CA GLN A 416 30.91 3.51 7.91
C GLN A 416 30.19 4.68 8.59
N ILE A 417 28.85 4.74 8.45
CA ILE A 417 28.04 5.78 9.09
C ILE A 417 28.19 5.72 10.61
N ALA A 418 28.16 4.52 11.20
CA ALA A 418 28.33 4.34 12.64
C ALA A 418 29.76 4.65 13.13
N PHE A 419 30.79 4.48 12.29
CA PHE A 419 32.18 4.78 12.61
C PHE A 419 32.50 6.29 12.50
N GLY A 420 31.57 7.11 12.00
CA GLY A 420 31.72 8.57 11.92
C GLY A 420 32.67 9.05 10.81
N LEU A 421 32.72 8.33 9.69
CA LEU A 421 33.71 8.53 8.60
C LEU A 421 33.20 9.24 7.35
#